data_AF-A0AAW3JZT2-F1
#
_entry.id   AF-A0AAW3JZT2-F1
#
_cell.length_a   1.000
_cell.length_b   1.000
_cell.length_c   1.000
_cell.angle_alpha   90.00
_cell.angle_beta   90.00
_cell.angle_gamma   90.00
#
_symmetry.space_group_name_H-M   'P 1'
#
loop_
_entity.id
_entity.type
_entity.pdbx_description
1 polymer ?
#
loop_
_entity_poly.entity_id
_entity_poly.type
_entity_poly.pdbx_seq_one_letter_code
_entity_poly.pdbx_strand_id
1 'polypeptide(L)'
;MQIDLSEQKTLDDDVSVNSEIDSNQAIQDNKSLSTEQAEAETPAQIEEQFDIRVYRAESQGSMTGYIDKVDIISLNDQPTTITGIQINRGNCGITNMYDYKNMRYGSVALAYPRCKAEYIREVSISTENRTYAYRMS
;
A
#
# COMPACT_ATOMS: atom_id res chain seq x y z
N MET A 1 -60.79 2.52 33.38
CA MET A 1 -60.06 1.75 32.36
C MET A 1 -59.73 0.41 33.00
N GLN A 2 -60.36 -0.65 32.50
CA GLN A 2 -60.20 -2.03 32.97
C GLN A 2 -58.82 -2.56 32.53
N ILE A 3 -58.14 -3.27 33.43
CA ILE A 3 -57.00 -4.12 33.10
C ILE A 3 -57.29 -5.47 33.74
N ASP A 4 -57.32 -6.49 32.88
CA ASP A 4 -57.74 -7.85 33.16
C ASP A 4 -56.69 -8.66 33.92
N LEU A 5 -57.21 -9.65 34.66
CA LEU A 5 -56.56 -10.81 35.29
C LEU A 5 -55.71 -11.60 34.25
N SER A 6 -54.75 -12.48 34.57
CA SER A 6 -54.74 -13.51 35.62
C SER A 6 -53.35 -14.20 35.72
N GLU A 7 -53.00 -14.61 36.95
CA GLU A 7 -52.47 -15.94 37.37
C GLU A 7 -51.18 -16.53 36.76
N GLN A 8 -50.31 -17.30 37.44
CA GLN A 8 -50.12 -17.77 38.82
C GLN A 8 -48.84 -18.63 38.86
N LYS A 9 -48.18 -18.70 40.04
CA LYS A 9 -47.55 -19.89 40.69
C LYS A 9 -46.38 -20.63 39.98
N THR A 10 -45.32 -21.12 40.64
CA THR A 10 -44.98 -21.28 42.08
C THR A 10 -43.56 -21.84 42.28
N LEU A 11 -42.99 -21.43 43.42
CA LEU A 11 -42.32 -22.21 44.49
C LEU A 11 -40.85 -22.64 44.39
N ASP A 12 -40.15 -22.10 45.39
CA ASP A 12 -38.84 -22.35 45.96
C ASP A 12 -38.66 -23.71 46.69
N ASP A 13 -37.41 -23.91 47.13
CA ASP A 13 -36.92 -24.75 48.25
C ASP A 13 -36.88 -26.28 48.02
N ASP A 14 -35.90 -27.05 48.47
CA ASP A 14 -35.02 -26.88 49.64
C ASP A 14 -33.77 -27.82 49.60
N VAL A 15 -32.88 -27.56 50.55
CA VAL A 15 -31.50 -28.03 50.81
C VAL A 15 -31.33 -29.48 51.33
N SER A 16 -30.20 -30.13 50.99
CA SER A 16 -29.28 -30.91 51.89
C SER A 16 -28.34 -31.80 51.05
N VAL A 17 -27.02 -31.59 50.94
CA VAL A 17 -25.88 -31.57 51.89
C VAL A 17 -25.35 -32.97 52.29
N ASN A 18 -24.18 -33.28 51.69
CA ASN A 18 -23.01 -34.07 52.16
C ASN A 18 -23.17 -35.60 52.30
N SER A 19 -22.16 -36.47 52.09
CA SER A 19 -20.67 -36.43 51.96
C SER A 19 -20.24 -37.74 51.26
N GLU A 20 -19.13 -37.86 50.51
CA GLU A 20 -17.74 -38.20 50.94
C GLU A 20 -16.86 -38.22 49.65
N ILE A 21 -15.76 -37.45 49.53
CA ILE A 21 -14.32 -37.82 49.75
C ILE A 21 -13.87 -38.94 48.76
N ASP A 22 -12.81 -38.87 47.93
CA ASP A 22 -11.61 -38.03 47.80
C ASP A 22 -10.96 -38.24 46.40
N SER A 23 -9.97 -37.40 46.10
CA SER A 23 -8.78 -37.65 45.26
C SER A 23 -8.75 -37.25 43.76
N ASN A 24 -8.22 -36.04 43.58
CA ASN A 24 -7.08 -35.69 42.68
C ASN A 24 -7.34 -35.18 41.23
N GLN A 25 -7.14 -33.86 41.10
CA GLN A 25 -6.32 -33.12 40.11
C GLN A 25 -6.65 -33.33 38.61
N ALA A 26 -7.31 -32.37 37.95
CA ALA A 26 -6.72 -31.24 37.17
C ALA A 26 -5.82 -31.76 36.02
N ILE A 27 -5.99 -31.49 34.71
CA ILE A 27 -6.36 -30.28 33.96
C ILE A 27 -6.85 -30.69 32.55
N GLN A 28 -7.66 -29.81 31.94
CA GLN A 28 -8.25 -29.82 30.60
C GLN A 28 -7.29 -30.12 29.44
N ASP A 29 -7.80 -30.78 28.39
CA ASP A 29 -7.38 -30.67 26.98
C ASP A 29 -8.30 -31.58 26.13
N ASN A 30 -8.71 -31.34 24.88
CA ASN A 30 -8.68 -30.18 24.01
C ASN A 30 -9.64 -30.54 22.85
N LYS A 31 -10.55 -29.63 22.49
CA LYS A 31 -11.53 -29.82 21.41
C LYS A 31 -10.82 -29.58 20.08
N SER A 32 -10.42 -30.63 19.37
CA SER A 32 -9.89 -30.49 18.00
C SER A 32 -10.99 -30.77 16.98
N LEU A 33 -11.68 -29.70 16.55
CA LEU A 33 -12.31 -29.66 15.24
C LEU A 33 -11.26 -29.14 14.27
N SER A 34 -10.77 -30.01 13.39
CA SER A 34 -9.94 -29.63 12.25
C SER A 34 -10.70 -28.60 11.42
N THR A 35 -10.19 -27.38 11.41
CA THR A 35 -10.57 -26.36 10.43
C THR A 35 -9.56 -26.49 9.30
N GLU A 36 -10.02 -26.90 8.12
CA GLU A 36 -9.24 -26.80 6.90
C GLU A 36 -8.90 -25.32 6.68
N GLN A 37 -7.64 -25.00 6.94
CA GLN A 37 -7.10 -23.67 6.82
C GLN A 37 -6.84 -23.44 5.33
N ALA A 38 -7.78 -22.77 4.65
CA ALA A 38 -7.53 -22.24 3.32
C ALA A 38 -6.29 -21.34 3.38
N GLU A 39 -5.25 -21.70 2.62
CA GLU A 39 -4.10 -20.85 2.41
C GLU A 39 -4.59 -19.52 1.82
N ALA A 40 -4.42 -18.44 2.57
CA ALA A 40 -4.61 -17.10 2.05
C ALA A 40 -3.55 -16.87 0.97
N GLU A 41 -3.98 -16.83 -0.29
CA GLU A 41 -3.15 -16.34 -1.40
C GLU A 41 -2.67 -14.93 -1.02
N THR A 42 -1.37 -14.81 -0.76
CA THR A 42 -0.75 -13.49 -0.62
C THR A 42 -0.86 -12.82 -1.98
N PRO A 43 -1.43 -11.60 -2.09
CA PRO A 43 -1.52 -10.94 -3.39
C PRO A 43 -0.10 -10.79 -3.95
N ALA A 44 0.11 -11.29 -5.16
CA ALA A 44 1.37 -11.14 -5.87
C ALA A 44 1.76 -9.66 -5.87
N GLN A 45 2.93 -9.32 -5.31
CA GLN A 45 3.43 -7.96 -5.36
C GLN A 45 3.60 -7.59 -6.84
N ILE A 46 2.83 -6.60 -7.30
CA ILE A 46 2.97 -6.05 -8.64
C ILE A 46 4.34 -5.39 -8.71
N GLU A 47 5.28 -5.99 -9.43
CA GLU A 47 6.57 -5.38 -9.67
C GLU A 47 6.43 -4.31 -10.74
N GLU A 48 6.46 -3.04 -10.34
CA GLU A 48 6.52 -1.97 -11.34
C GLU A 48 7.95 -1.72 -11.79
N GLN A 49 8.10 -1.27 -13.02
CA GLN A 49 9.37 -0.93 -13.64
C GLN A 49 9.21 0.33 -14.52
N PHE A 50 10.28 1.12 -14.54
CA PHE A 50 10.38 2.35 -15.32
C PHE A 50 11.75 2.42 -16.02
N ASP A 51 11.78 2.98 -17.23
CA ASP A 51 13.00 3.47 -17.89
C ASP A 51 13.13 4.97 -17.66
N ILE A 52 14.32 5.45 -17.29
CA ILE A 52 14.56 6.84 -16.92
C ILE A 52 15.57 7.45 -17.87
N ARG A 53 15.18 8.57 -18.49
CA ARG A 53 16.06 9.30 -19.41
C ARG A 53 16.26 10.71 -18.91
N VAL A 54 17.52 11.10 -18.73
CA VAL A 54 17.90 12.42 -18.26
C VAL A 54 18.69 13.12 -19.35
N TYR A 55 18.23 14.28 -19.80
CA TYR A 55 18.85 14.96 -20.92
C TYR A 55 18.54 16.46 -20.93
N ARG A 56 19.32 17.18 -21.72
CA ARG A 56 19.08 18.57 -22.07
C ARG A 56 18.52 18.64 -23.48
N ALA A 57 17.45 19.39 -23.68
CA ALA A 57 16.84 19.63 -24.98
C ALA A 57 16.71 21.12 -25.27
N GLU A 58 16.63 21.48 -26.53
CA GLU A 58 16.22 22.83 -26.93
C GLU A 58 14.78 23.07 -26.49
N SER A 59 14.55 24.26 -25.93
CA SER A 59 13.21 24.70 -25.55
C SER A 59 12.35 24.79 -26.80
N GLN A 60 11.14 24.25 -26.73
CA GLN A 60 10.18 24.28 -27.84
C GLN A 60 9.29 25.53 -27.73
N GLY A 61 8.84 26.06 -28.87
CA GLY A 61 7.90 27.19 -28.92
C GLY A 61 8.58 28.57 -28.93
N SER A 62 7.99 29.56 -28.25
CA SER A 62 8.47 30.95 -28.25
C SER A 62 9.64 31.21 -27.28
N MET A 63 9.99 30.23 -26.45
CA MET A 63 11.10 30.33 -25.51
C MET A 63 12.41 29.94 -26.18
N THR A 64 13.39 30.85 -26.20
CA THR A 64 14.76 30.56 -26.65
C THR A 64 15.58 29.97 -25.49
N GLY A 65 16.32 28.90 -25.74
CA GLY A 65 17.27 28.33 -24.78
C GLY A 65 17.19 26.81 -24.66
N TYR A 66 17.71 26.29 -23.56
CA TYR A 66 17.72 24.87 -23.25
C TYR A 66 16.89 24.57 -22.01
N ILE A 67 16.29 23.39 -21.98
CA ILE A 67 15.57 22.86 -20.83
C ILE A 67 16.14 21.49 -20.47
N ASP A 68 16.44 21.31 -19.18
CA ASP A 68 16.81 20.02 -18.64
C ASP A 68 15.52 19.24 -18.31
N LYS A 69 15.50 17.95 -18.65
CA LYS A 69 14.33 17.07 -18.55
C LYS A 69 14.70 15.73 -17.92
N VAL A 70 13.72 15.13 -17.25
CA VAL A 70 13.70 13.73 -16.84
C VAL A 70 12.43 13.11 -17.41
N ASP A 71 12.58 12.21 -18.38
CA ASP A 71 11.48 11.41 -18.91
C ASP A 71 11.43 10.08 -18.15
N ILE A 72 10.24 9.74 -17.66
CA ILE A 72 9.97 8.52 -16.90
C ILE A 72 9.02 7.68 -17.74
N ILE A 73 9.51 6.59 -18.29
CA ILE A 73 8.77 5.72 -19.21
C ILE A 73 8.27 4.53 -18.41
N SER A 74 6.95 4.32 -18.40
CA SER A 74 6.35 3.15 -17.75
C SER A 74 6.66 1.89 -18.56
N LEU A 75 7.21 0.88 -17.91
CA LEU A 75 7.37 -0.48 -18.47
C LEU A 75 6.34 -1.45 -17.87
N ASN A 76 5.26 -0.91 -17.29
CA ASN A 76 4.27 -1.67 -16.55
C ASN A 76 3.13 -2.14 -17.44
N ASP A 77 2.79 -3.43 -17.33
CA ASP A 77 1.60 -3.98 -18.00
C ASP A 77 0.31 -3.40 -17.42
N GLN A 78 0.24 -3.27 -16.09
CA GLN A 78 -0.87 -2.62 -15.40
C GLN A 78 -0.64 -1.10 -15.30
N PRO A 79 -1.70 -0.27 -15.37
CA PRO A 79 -1.56 1.17 -15.22
C PRO A 79 -1.05 1.54 -13.83
N THR A 80 -0.12 2.49 -13.78
CA THR A 80 0.45 3.02 -12.52
C THR A 80 0.34 4.54 -12.43
N THR A 81 0.42 5.09 -11.23
CA THR A 81 0.49 6.54 -10.99
C THR A 81 1.71 6.84 -10.14
N ILE A 82 2.52 7.78 -10.61
CA ILE A 82 3.63 8.32 -9.82
C ILE A 82 3.05 9.29 -8.78
N THR A 83 3.30 9.00 -7.51
CA THR A 83 2.87 9.80 -6.36
C THR A 83 3.98 10.72 -5.84
N GLY A 84 5.23 10.43 -6.19
CA GLY A 84 6.37 11.24 -5.79
C GLY A 84 7.60 11.02 -6.67
N ILE A 85 8.45 12.04 -6.70
CA ILE A 85 9.75 11.96 -7.36
C ILE A 85 10.79 12.75 -6.55
N GLN A 86 11.98 12.17 -6.40
CA GLN A 86 13.13 12.82 -5.79
C GLN A 86 14.33 12.70 -6.72
N ILE A 87 15.03 13.81 -6.94
CA ILE A 87 16.26 13.84 -7.74
C ILE A 87 17.42 14.10 -6.79
N ASN A 88 18.47 13.29 -6.89
CA ASN A 88 19.64 13.31 -6.02
C ASN A 88 19.24 13.33 -4.53
N ARG A 89 18.34 12.42 -4.13
CA ARG A 89 17.80 12.34 -2.75
C ARG A 89 17.13 13.63 -2.27
N GLY A 90 16.52 14.38 -3.19
CA GLY A 90 15.83 15.64 -2.90
C GLY A 90 16.71 16.88 -3.00
N ASN A 91 18.02 16.74 -3.27
CA ASN A 91 18.92 17.89 -3.44
C ASN A 91 18.67 18.67 -4.74
N CYS A 92 17.90 18.10 -5.67
CA CYS A 92 17.42 18.80 -6.84
C CYS A 92 15.88 18.78 -6.84
N GLY A 93 15.30 19.97 -6.63
CA GLY A 93 13.87 20.15 -6.72
C GLY A 93 13.36 20.02 -8.16
N ILE A 94 12.07 19.77 -8.30
CA ILE A 94 11.37 19.72 -9.59
C ILE A 94 10.45 20.92 -9.67
N THR A 95 10.43 21.56 -10.83
CA THR A 95 9.56 22.69 -11.10
C THR A 95 8.14 22.21 -11.38
N ASN A 96 8.00 21.24 -12.28
CA ASN A 96 6.71 20.66 -12.67
C ASN A 96 6.88 19.20 -13.09
N MET A 97 5.77 18.44 -13.04
CA MET A 97 5.65 17.10 -13.58
C MET A 97 4.32 16.95 -14.33
N TYR A 98 4.33 16.29 -15.49
CA TYR A 98 3.16 16.07 -16.33
C TYR A 98 3.00 14.59 -16.67
N ASP A 99 1.77 14.21 -17.05
CA ASP A 99 1.43 12.89 -17.61
C ASP A 99 1.80 11.69 -16.71
N TYR A 100 1.79 11.93 -15.40
CA TYR A 100 2.26 10.98 -14.39
C TYR A 100 1.17 10.09 -13.76
N LYS A 101 -0.09 10.26 -14.20
CA LYS A 101 -1.24 9.49 -13.71
C LYS A 101 -1.66 8.45 -14.74
N ASN A 102 -2.10 7.28 -14.27
CA ASN A 102 -2.62 6.20 -15.12
C ASN A 102 -1.69 5.84 -16.29
N MET A 103 -0.39 5.83 -16.02
CA MET A 103 0.67 5.51 -16.97
C MET A 103 0.61 4.03 -17.34
N ARG A 104 0.31 3.74 -18.60
CA ARG A 104 0.37 2.39 -19.19
C ARG A 104 1.74 2.14 -19.79
N TYR A 105 2.05 0.88 -20.14
CA TYR A 105 3.25 0.54 -20.89
C TYR A 105 3.54 1.53 -22.03
N GLY A 106 4.74 2.09 -22.06
CA GLY A 106 5.20 3.07 -23.03
C GLY A 106 4.75 4.52 -22.79
N SER A 107 3.90 4.79 -21.80
CA SER A 107 3.53 6.15 -21.40
C SER A 107 4.74 6.87 -20.79
N VAL A 108 4.85 8.17 -21.04
CA VAL A 108 5.98 8.98 -20.58
C VAL A 108 5.48 10.10 -19.68
N ALA A 109 5.96 10.12 -18.44
CA ALA A 109 5.81 11.27 -17.56
C ALA A 109 7.00 12.21 -17.72
N LEU A 110 6.72 13.51 -17.79
CA LEU A 110 7.72 14.54 -18.04
C LEU A 110 7.99 15.32 -16.76
N ALA A 111 9.19 15.21 -16.21
CA ALA A 111 9.63 15.97 -15.04
C ALA A 111 10.69 17.02 -15.41
N TYR A 112 10.55 18.22 -14.84
CA TYR A 112 11.40 19.37 -15.12
C TYR A 112 12.27 19.73 -13.91
N PRO A 113 13.51 19.20 -13.81
CA PRO A 113 14.42 19.48 -12.70
C PRO A 113 14.85 20.95 -12.64
N ARG A 114 15.21 21.42 -11.44
CA ARG A 114 15.83 22.74 -11.22
C ARG A 114 17.35 22.72 -11.33
N CYS A 115 17.96 21.53 -11.29
CA CYS A 115 19.38 21.33 -11.54
C CYS A 115 19.60 20.95 -13.01
N LYS A 116 20.84 21.08 -13.47
CA LYS A 116 21.23 20.65 -14.81
C LYS A 116 21.20 19.12 -14.92
N ALA A 117 20.80 18.62 -16.09
CA ALA A 117 20.77 17.19 -16.39
C ALA A 117 22.13 16.50 -16.13
N GLU A 118 23.23 17.17 -16.47
CA GLU A 118 24.61 16.69 -16.28
C GLU A 118 25.01 16.39 -14.82
N TYR A 119 24.26 16.93 -13.85
CA TYR A 119 24.51 16.75 -12.41
C TYR A 119 23.53 15.78 -11.74
N ILE A 120 22.58 15.23 -12.48
CA ILE A 120 21.67 14.22 -11.95
C ILE A 120 22.41 12.88 -11.90
N ARG A 121 22.39 12.24 -10.73
CA ARG A 121 23.07 10.98 -10.43
C ARG A 121 22.09 9.92 -9.95
N GLU A 122 20.98 10.34 -9.35
CA GLU A 122 19.96 9.46 -8.82
C GLU A 122 18.57 10.06 -9.07
N VAL A 123 17.63 9.23 -9.49
CA VAL A 123 16.21 9.56 -9.60
C VAL A 123 15.43 8.49 -8.85
N SER A 124 14.61 8.89 -7.90
CA SER A 124 13.72 8.00 -7.15
C SER A 124 12.27 8.31 -7.49
N ILE A 125 11.51 7.29 -7.88
CA ILE A 125 10.09 7.35 -8.27
C ILE A 125 9.27 6.63 -7.21
N SER A 126 8.27 7.29 -6.64
CA SER A 126 7.33 6.69 -5.70
C SER A 126 5.99 6.46 -6.40
N THR A 127 5.40 5.29 -6.19
CA THR A 127 4.03 4.94 -6.58
C THR A 127 3.22 4.61 -5.32
N GLU A 128 2.00 4.12 -5.47
CA GLU A 128 1.23 3.56 -4.36
C GLU A 128 1.85 2.28 -3.79
N ASN A 129 2.63 1.55 -4.60
CA ASN A 129 3.19 0.26 -4.19
C ASN A 129 4.53 0.40 -3.45
N ARG A 130 5.49 1.16 -4.02
CA ARG A 130 6.82 1.36 -3.43
C ARG A 130 7.57 2.53 -4.06
N THR A 131 8.82 2.72 -3.62
CA THR A 131 9.76 3.66 -4.23
C THR A 131 10.88 2.91 -4.96
N TYR A 132 11.17 3.35 -6.18
CA TYR A 132 12.14 2.79 -7.10
C TYR A 132 13.27 3.79 -7.31
N ALA A 133 14.52 3.41 -7.03
CA ALA A 133 15.68 4.28 -7.19
C ALA A 133 16.53 3.86 -8.38
N TYR A 134 16.84 4.82 -9.25
CA TYR A 134 17.61 4.65 -10.48
C TYR A 134 18.88 5.47 -10.42
N ARG A 135 20.04 4.85 -10.69
CA ARG A 135 21.32 5.55 -10.80
C ARG A 135 21.61 5.89 -12.25
N MET A 136 21.97 7.15 -12.48
CA MET A 136 22.35 7.64 -13.81
C MET A 136 23.85 7.45 -14.00
N SER A 137 24.24 6.92 -15.14
CA SER A 137 25.63 6.70 -15.55
C SER A 137 26.28 7.96 -16.09
#